data_AF-A0A7C4H697-F1
#
_entry.id   AF-A0A7C4H697-F1
#
_cell.length_a   1.000
_cell.length_b   1.000
_cell.length_c   1.000
_cell.angle_alpha   90.00
_cell.angle_beta   90.00
_cell.angle_gamma   90.00
#
_symmetry.space_group_name_H-M   'P 1'
#
loop_
_entity.id
_entity.type
_entity.pdbx_description
1 polymer ?
#
loop_
_entity_poly.entity_id
_entity_poly.type
_entity_poly.pdbx_seq_one_letter_code
_entity_poly.pdbx_strand_id
1 'polypeptide(L)'
;MHAEESLLVRKIREGTVIDHIPAGRALDVLKILGLTGEEGYTIAIVMNVPSGKLGKKDIVKVEGRFLSPEEVNEIALIAPT
;
A
#
# COMPACT_ATOMS: atom_id res chain seq x y z
N MET A 1 25.90 -4.47 14.59
CA MET A 1 25.64 -3.62 13.42
C MET A 1 24.13 -3.49 13.32
N HIS A 2 23.56 -2.36 13.71
CA HIS A 2 22.16 -2.09 13.40
C HIS A 2 22.11 -1.89 11.89
N ALA A 3 21.57 -2.87 11.16
CA ALA A 3 21.19 -2.62 9.78
C ALA A 3 20.17 -1.49 9.87
N GLU A 4 20.53 -0.30 9.39
CA GLU A 4 19.51 0.70 9.05
C GLU A 4 18.49 -0.06 8.20
N GLU A 5 17.24 -0.13 8.64
CA GLU A 5 16.15 -0.63 7.81
C GLU A 5 16.08 0.26 6.58
N SER A 6 16.83 -0.12 5.54
CA SER A 6 16.84 0.59 4.27
C SER A 6 15.42 0.51 3.73
N LEU A 7 14.79 1.67 3.57
CA LEU A 7 13.48 1.75 2.95
C LEU A 7 13.54 1.06 1.58
N LEU A 8 12.78 -0.01 1.40
CA LEU A 8 12.71 -0.76 0.13
C LEU A 8 12.29 0.16 -1.03
N VAL A 9 11.47 1.18 -0.71
CA VAL A 9 11.05 2.23 -1.65
C VAL A 9 11.09 3.58 -0.94
N ARG A 10 11.42 4.63 -1.70
CA ARG A 10 11.47 6.00 -1.18
C ARG A 10 10.14 6.41 -0.52
N LYS A 11 10.21 7.40 0.38
CA LYS A 11 9.00 8.09 0.86
C LYS A 11 8.37 8.87 -0.29
N ILE A 12 7.04 8.90 -0.34
CA ILE A 12 6.31 9.82 -1.24
C ILE A 12 6.25 11.21 -0.60
N ARG A 13 6.16 12.25 -1.42
CA ARG A 13 6.07 13.64 -0.91
C ARG A 13 4.69 13.93 -0.33
N GLU A 14 3.63 13.54 -1.03
CA GLU A 14 2.23 13.72 -0.65
C GLU A 14 1.35 12.66 -1.32
N GLY A 15 0.19 12.35 -0.73
CA GLY A 15 -0.74 11.32 -1.24
C GLY A 15 -1.12 10.30 -0.16
N THR A 16 -1.42 9.08 -0.58
CA THR A 16 -1.94 8.03 0.31
C THR A 16 -0.96 6.89 0.48
N VAL A 17 -0.80 6.43 1.72
CA VAL A 17 -0.11 5.19 2.08
C VAL A 17 -1.11 4.24 2.70
N ILE A 18 -1.33 3.11 2.04
CA ILE A 18 -2.15 1.99 2.52
C ILE A 18 -1.16 0.96 3.05
N ASP A 19 -1.02 0.91 4.37
CA ASP A 19 -0.12 -0.01 5.07
C ASP A 19 -0.92 -1.09 5.79
N HIS A 20 -0.22 -2.16 6.20
CA HIS A 20 -0.78 -3.32 6.89
C HIS A 20 -1.74 -4.15 6.04
N ILE A 21 -1.66 -4.07 4.71
CA ILE A 21 -2.43 -4.94 3.84
C ILE A 21 -1.98 -6.40 4.11
N PRO A 22 -2.89 -7.38 4.27
CA PRO A 22 -2.51 -8.78 4.39
C PRO A 22 -1.63 -9.22 3.22
N ALA A 23 -0.62 -10.04 3.50
CA ALA A 23 0.36 -10.43 2.49
C ALA A 23 -0.29 -11.03 1.23
N GLY A 24 0.12 -10.54 0.05
CA GLY A 24 -0.40 -10.98 -1.25
C GLY A 24 -1.68 -10.28 -1.72
N ARG A 25 -2.18 -9.26 -1.02
CA ARG A 25 -3.45 -8.58 -1.34
C ARG A 25 -3.29 -7.19 -1.93
N ALA A 26 -2.08 -6.64 -2.06
CA ALA A 26 -1.91 -5.28 -2.61
C ALA A 26 -2.46 -5.09 -4.03
N LEU A 27 -2.44 -6.12 -4.88
CA LEU A 27 -3.00 -6.04 -6.23
C LEU A 27 -4.54 -5.98 -6.22
N ASP A 28 -5.18 -6.65 -5.26
CA ASP A 28 -6.63 -6.57 -5.07
C ASP A 28 -7.03 -5.13 -4.68
N VAL A 29 -6.22 -4.48 -3.83
CA VAL A 29 -6.41 -3.07 -3.44
C VAL A 29 -6.36 -2.15 -4.65
N LEU A 30 -5.38 -2.30 -5.54
CA LEU A 30 -5.31 -1.48 -6.76
C LEU A 30 -6.53 -1.69 -7.66
N LYS A 31 -6.98 -2.94 -7.79
CA LYS A 31 -8.15 -3.28 -8.60
C LYS A 31 -9.43 -2.60 -8.09
N ILE A 32 -9.65 -2.57 -6.77
CA ILE A 32 -10.80 -1.89 -6.17
C ILE A 32 -10.74 -0.39 -6.38
N LEU A 33 -9.57 0.21 -6.18
CA LEU A 33 -9.36 1.65 -6.39
C LEU A 33 -9.39 2.07 -7.87
N GLY A 34 -9.53 1.10 -8.79
CA GLY A 34 -9.46 1.33 -10.23
C GLY A 34 -8.11 1.90 -10.67
N LEU A 35 -7.03 1.58 -9.94
CA LEU A 35 -5.68 2.05 -10.23
C LEU A 35 -4.95 1.07 -11.13
N THR A 36 -4.69 1.49 -12.36
CA THR A 36 -4.04 0.66 -13.39
C THR A 36 -2.59 1.10 -13.65
N GLY A 37 -2.27 2.36 -13.35
CA GLY A 37 -1.03 3.02 -13.73
C GLY A 37 -1.16 3.88 -15.00
N GLU A 38 -2.21 3.68 -15.80
CA GLU A 38 -2.48 4.50 -17.00
C GLU A 38 -2.84 5.94 -16.65
N GLU A 39 -3.27 6.19 -15.41
CA GLU A 39 -3.63 7.51 -14.90
C GLU A 39 -2.40 8.42 -14.70
N GLY A 40 -1.18 7.85 -14.76
CA GLY A 40 0.07 8.59 -14.61
C GLY A 40 0.49 8.85 -13.16
N TYR A 41 -0.19 8.27 -12.18
CA TYR A 41 0.24 8.33 -10.79
C TYR A 41 1.55 7.55 -10.57
N THR A 42 2.43 8.08 -9.73
CA THR A 42 3.54 7.29 -9.20
C THR A 42 3.02 6.37 -8.10
N ILE A 43 3.04 5.06 -8.38
CA ILE A 43 2.56 4.02 -7.46
C ILE A 43 3.74 3.15 -7.03
N ALA A 44 3.92 2.98 -5.72
CA ALA A 44 4.87 2.02 -5.16
C ALA A 44 4.10 0.88 -4.50
N ILE A 45 4.40 -0.35 -4.92
CA ILE A 45 3.83 -1.57 -4.35
C ILE A 45 4.97 -2.36 -3.72
N VAL A 46 4.82 -2.72 -2.46
CA VAL A 46 5.79 -3.56 -1.76
C VAL A 46 5.03 -4.72 -1.13
N MET A 47 5.36 -5.94 -1.52
CA MET A 47 4.59 -7.13 -1.13
C MET A 47 5.43 -8.10 -0.31
N ASN A 48 4.77 -8.86 0.57
CA ASN A 48 5.37 -9.91 1.40
C ASN A 48 6.53 -9.44 2.30
N VAL A 49 6.53 -8.18 2.71
CA VAL A 49 7.58 -7.63 3.57
C VAL A 49 7.36 -8.04 5.03
N PRO A 50 8.43 -8.19 5.83
CA PRO A 50 8.30 -8.47 7.25
C PRO A 50 7.37 -7.49 7.95
N SER A 51 6.53 -8.00 8.85
CA SER A 51 5.60 -7.21 9.66
C SER A 51 5.63 -7.71 11.09
N GLY A 52 5.86 -6.82 12.05
CA GLY A 52 5.76 -7.18 13.48
C GLY A 52 4.34 -7.58 13.90
N LYS A 53 3.32 -7.04 13.23
CA LYS A 53 1.90 -7.31 13.55
C LYS A 53 1.34 -8.53 12.81
N LEU A 54 1.69 -8.70 11.54
CA LEU A 54 1.06 -9.68 10.64
C LEU A 54 2.01 -10.83 10.21
N GLY A 55 3.26 -10.82 10.68
CA GLY A 55 4.32 -11.70 10.16
C GLY A 55 4.83 -11.22 8.80
N LYS A 56 3.93 -11.12 7.81
CA LYS A 56 4.16 -10.46 6.53
C LYS A 56 3.02 -9.51 6.18
N LYS A 57 3.33 -8.44 5.45
CA LYS A 57 2.35 -7.49 4.94
C LYS A 57 2.68 -7.03 3.52
N ASP A 58 1.71 -6.41 2.90
CA ASP A 58 1.91 -5.58 1.72
C ASP A 58 1.68 -4.10 2.07
N ILE A 59 2.20 -3.22 1.22
CA ILE A 59 2.08 -1.77 1.31
C ILE A 59 1.84 -1.22 -0.10
N VAL A 60 0.86 -0.33 -0.24
CA VAL A 60 0.63 0.46 -1.47
C VAL A 60 0.79 1.93 -1.14
N LYS A 61 1.56 2.65 -1.96
CA LYS A 61 1.70 4.11 -1.87
C LYS A 61 1.30 4.73 -3.21
N VAL A 62 0.49 5.77 -3.17
CA VAL A 62 0.05 6.52 -4.35
C VAL A 62 0.36 7.99 -4.13
N GLU A 63 1.28 8.54 -4.91
CA GLU A 63 1.68 9.94 -4.82
C GLU A 63 0.62 10.85 -5.48
N GLY A 64 0.24 11.94 -4.81
CA GLY A 64 -0.71 12.93 -5.32
C GLY A 64 -2.19 12.50 -5.32
N ARG A 65 -2.54 11.32 -4.78
CA ARG A 65 -3.93 10.86 -4.64
C ARG A 65 -4.31 10.66 -3.17
N PHE A 66 -5.45 11.21 -2.79
CA PHE A 66 -6.03 11.08 -1.45
C PHE A 66 -7.30 10.25 -1.53
N LEU A 67 -7.38 9.17 -0.75
CA LEU A 67 -8.54 8.30 -0.75
C LEU A 67 -9.72 8.94 -0.01
N SER A 68 -10.92 8.75 -0.55
CA SER A 68 -12.15 9.10 0.15
C SER A 68 -12.47 8.10 1.27
N PRO A 69 -13.30 8.47 2.26
CA PRO A 69 -13.75 7.53 3.29
C PRO A 69 -14.41 6.28 2.72
N GLU A 70 -15.13 6.41 1.59
CA GLU A 70 -15.78 5.29 0.89
C GLU A 70 -14.74 4.33 0.32
N GLU A 71 -13.71 4.83 -0.37
CA GLU A 71 -12.61 4.01 -0.89
C GLU A 71 -11.87 3.26 0.24
N VAL A 72 -11.66 3.93 1.39
CA VAL A 72 -11.07 3.30 2.58
C VAL A 72 -11.93 2.15 3.09
N ASN A 73 -13.26 2.31 3.11
CA ASN A 73 -14.19 1.27 3.53
C ASN A 73 -14.17 0.06 2.58
N GLU A 74 -14.09 0.28 1.27
CA GLU A 74 -14.00 -0.81 0.29
C GLU A 74 -12.71 -1.64 0.47
N ILE A 75 -11.57 -0.97 0.74
CA ILE A 75 -10.31 -1.65 1.05
C ILE A 75 -10.45 -2.51 2.31
N ALA A 76 -11.11 -1.99 3.35
CA ALA A 76 -11.27 -2.70 4.61
C ALA A 76 -12.04 -4.04 4.47
N LEU A 77 -12.92 -4.16 3.48
CA LEU A 77 -13.67 -5.40 3.20
C LEU A 77 -12.78 -6.53 2.65
N ILE A 78 -11.72 -6.20 1.90
CA ILE A 78 -10.86 -7.20 1.24
C ILE A 78 -9.53 -7.45 1.94
N ALA A 79 -9.09 -6.48 2.74
CA ALA A 79 -7.82 -6.50 3.44
C ALA A 79 -8.03 -6.29 4.96
N PRO A 80 -8.81 -7.15 5.65
CA PRO A 80 -8.98 -7.04 7.09
C PRO A 80 -7.66 -7.34 7.80
N THR A 81 -7.24 -6.43 8.68
CA THR A 81 -5.93 -6.45 9.36
C THR A 81 -6.02 -6.74 10.85
#